data_AF-C6VYP8-F1
#
_entry.id   AF-C6VYP8-F1
#
_cell.length_a   1.000
_cell.length_b   1.000
_cell.length_c   1.000
_cell.angle_alpha   90.00
_cell.angle_beta   90.00
_cell.angle_gamma   90.00
#
_symmetry.space_group_name_H-M   'P 1'
#
loop_
_entity.id
_entity.type
_entity.pdbx_description
1 polymer ?
#
loop_
_entity_poly.entity_id
_entity_poly.type
_entity_poly.pdbx_seq_one_letter_code
_entity_poly.pdbx_strand_id
1 'polypeptide(L)'
;MSKILSTGKCLFAAALLLGICETVYGNTQPESTISFAEASDSASSEIDILLNRVEFAPGELDYYRKAHADDKPVQTNPEAWLSLYDRLRKGAHPRVMSRFPDWRSMMRDQERSNSEADIIPIGIMDIEGEHAPENRASGKVAEKIRFLDASVLQETLYQAEASFKIGEALLVSNKPSLIGLEIDFGDGKSYKSYALKEQVITHSFAATGPHSIQIRLRTPLLQWGTADILQHAIISR
;
A
#
# COMPACT_ATOMS: atom_id res chain seq x y z
N MET A 1 -46.71 -44.90 -8.33
CA MET A 1 -46.84 -44.45 -6.92
C MET A 1 -45.43 -44.38 -6.33
N SER A 2 -44.75 -43.25 -6.47
CA SER A 2 -44.67 -42.13 -5.50
C SER A 2 -43.90 -42.49 -4.21
N LYS A 3 -42.69 -41.92 -4.08
CA LYS A 3 -42.12 -41.33 -2.84
C LYS A 3 -40.73 -40.71 -3.15
N ILE A 4 -40.73 -39.54 -3.76
CA ILE A 4 -39.61 -38.58 -3.70
C ILE A 4 -40.21 -37.32 -3.11
N LEU A 5 -40.13 -37.15 -1.79
CA LEU A 5 -40.41 -35.87 -1.15
C LEU A 5 -39.88 -35.94 0.28
N SER A 6 -38.99 -34.99 0.63
CA SER A 6 -38.64 -34.55 1.99
C SER A 6 -37.14 -34.53 2.32
N THR A 7 -36.31 -33.97 1.44
CA THR A 7 -34.95 -33.51 1.82
C THR A 7 -34.74 -32.00 1.59
N GLY A 8 -35.69 -31.30 0.96
CA GLY A 8 -35.55 -29.89 0.59
C GLY A 8 -35.98 -28.84 1.63
N LYS A 9 -36.33 -29.22 2.86
CA LYS A 9 -36.84 -28.27 3.88
C LYS A 9 -35.91 -28.00 5.06
N CYS A 10 -34.79 -28.72 5.18
CA CYS A 10 -33.81 -28.46 6.24
C CYS A 10 -32.77 -27.37 5.89
N LEU A 11 -32.59 -27.06 4.60
CA LEU A 11 -31.59 -26.07 4.16
C LEU A 11 -32.06 -24.61 4.27
N PHE A 12 -33.37 -24.35 4.40
CA PHE A 12 -33.88 -22.98 4.55
C PHE A 12 -33.90 -22.49 6.01
N ALA A 13 -33.89 -23.40 7.00
CA ALA A 13 -33.86 -23.03 8.42
C ALA A 13 -32.46 -22.68 8.93
N ALA A 14 -31.39 -23.15 8.26
CA ALA A 14 -30.01 -22.82 8.64
C ALA A 14 -29.59 -21.41 8.21
N ALA A 15 -30.16 -20.88 7.11
CA ALA A 15 -29.86 -19.52 6.62
C ALA A 15 -30.50 -18.41 7.47
N LEU A 16 -31.56 -18.72 8.22
CA LEU A 16 -32.28 -17.75 9.05
C LEU A 16 -31.70 -17.60 10.47
N LEU A 17 -30.83 -18.52 10.90
CA LEU A 17 -30.15 -18.46 12.21
C LEU A 17 -28.73 -17.86 12.14
N LEU A 18 -28.18 -17.63 10.95
CA LEU A 18 -26.91 -16.92 10.75
C LEU A 18 -27.10 -15.41 10.51
N GLY A 19 -28.34 -14.93 10.48
CA GLY A 19 -28.70 -13.52 10.24
C GLY A 19 -28.79 -12.64 11.50
N ILE A 20 -28.41 -13.13 12.69
CA ILE A 20 -28.44 -12.36 13.93
C ILE A 20 -27.10 -12.52 14.69
N CYS A 21 -26.03 -12.10 14.03
CA CYS A 21 -24.86 -11.54 14.72
C CYS A 21 -24.57 -10.19 14.08
N GLU A 22 -25.55 -9.29 14.12
CA GLU A 22 -25.22 -7.87 14.25
C GLU A 22 -24.54 -7.72 15.61
N THR A 23 -23.21 -7.82 15.63
CA THR A 23 -22.40 -7.20 16.65
C THR A 23 -22.79 -5.72 16.66
N VAL A 24 -23.66 -5.38 17.60
CA VAL A 24 -23.77 -4.05 18.17
C VAL A 24 -22.40 -3.76 18.79
N TYR A 25 -21.44 -3.35 17.95
CA TYR A 25 -20.32 -2.56 18.39
C TYR A 25 -20.92 -1.21 18.76
N GLY A 26 -21.33 -1.13 20.03
CA GLY A 26 -21.65 0.11 20.69
C GLY A 26 -20.48 1.06 20.46
N ASN A 27 -20.78 2.10 19.70
CA ASN A 27 -19.98 3.29 19.53
C ASN A 27 -19.84 3.96 20.91
N THR A 28 -18.92 3.48 21.74
CA THR A 28 -18.27 4.32 22.75
C THR A 28 -16.99 4.79 22.10
N GLN A 29 -17.09 5.81 21.26
CA GLN A 29 -15.96 6.72 21.10
C GLN A 29 -15.67 7.28 22.50
N PRO A 30 -14.47 7.11 23.07
CA PRO A 30 -14.04 8.09 24.04
C PRO A 30 -13.92 9.41 23.27
N GLU A 31 -14.80 10.35 23.56
CA GLU A 31 -14.58 11.77 23.32
C GLU A 31 -13.32 12.19 24.10
N SER A 32 -12.16 11.83 23.56
CA SER A 32 -10.91 12.49 23.82
C SER A 32 -10.40 13.02 22.50
N THR A 33 -11.22 13.85 21.86
CA THR A 33 -10.74 14.90 20.96
C THR A 33 -9.96 15.88 21.82
N ILE A 34 -8.81 15.45 22.33
CA ILE A 34 -7.78 16.37 22.79
C ILE A 34 -7.48 17.21 21.56
N SER A 35 -7.75 18.51 21.64
CA SER A 35 -7.45 19.50 20.63
C SER A 35 -5.95 19.52 20.35
N PHE A 36 -5.47 18.55 19.56
CA PHE A 36 -4.11 18.47 19.04
C PHE A 36 -3.80 19.62 18.05
N ALA A 37 -4.78 20.49 17.81
CA ALA A 37 -4.65 21.71 17.03
C ALA A 37 -3.76 22.76 17.71
N GLU A 38 -3.63 22.75 19.05
CA GLU A 38 -2.94 23.84 19.77
C GLU A 38 -1.54 23.49 20.28
N ALA A 39 -1.09 22.23 20.15
CA ALA A 39 0.23 21.79 20.63
C ALA A 39 1.29 21.65 19.51
N SER A 40 1.01 22.20 18.32
CA SER A 40 1.89 22.20 17.14
C SER A 40 2.51 23.57 16.86
N ASP A 41 2.45 24.50 17.83
CA ASP A 41 3.05 25.84 17.73
C ASP A 41 4.50 25.91 18.27
N SER A 42 5.15 24.77 18.52
CA SER A 42 6.60 24.75 18.72
C SER A 42 7.30 24.82 17.35
N ALA A 43 7.59 26.04 16.92
CA ALA A 43 8.48 26.36 15.82
C ALA A 43 9.82 25.60 15.93
N SER A 44 9.97 24.52 15.17
CA SER A 44 11.27 24.00 14.64
C SER A 44 11.15 22.62 13.99
N SER A 45 10.01 21.92 14.08
CA SER A 45 9.96 20.54 13.61
C SER A 45 9.68 20.49 12.11
N GLU A 46 10.64 20.04 11.31
CA GLU A 46 10.52 19.65 9.89
C GLU A 46 9.57 18.44 9.71
N ILE A 47 8.48 18.37 10.48
CA ILE A 47 7.58 17.22 10.51
C ILE A 47 6.52 17.42 9.45
N ASP A 48 6.67 16.67 8.37
CA ASP A 48 5.74 16.69 7.26
C ASP A 48 4.49 15.84 7.55
N ILE A 49 4.62 14.75 8.33
CA ILE A 49 3.53 13.78 8.60
C ILE A 49 3.52 13.37 10.08
N LEU A 50 2.35 13.54 10.74
CA LEU A 50 2.11 13.13 12.12
C LEU A 50 1.30 11.84 12.14
N LEU A 51 1.93 10.73 12.55
CA LEU A 51 1.35 9.39 12.52
C LEU A 51 0.21 9.22 13.54
N ASN A 52 0.18 10.03 14.60
CA ASN A 52 -0.95 10.07 15.53
C ASN A 52 -2.28 10.49 14.88
N ARG A 53 -2.24 11.11 13.68
CA ARG A 53 -3.43 11.51 12.92
C ARG A 53 -3.81 10.51 11.83
N VAL A 54 -3.03 9.43 11.71
CA VAL A 54 -3.24 8.37 10.73
C VAL A 54 -3.88 7.20 11.47
N GLU A 55 -5.01 6.73 10.98
CA GLU A 55 -5.67 5.53 11.51
C GLU A 55 -4.85 4.31 11.08
N PHE A 56 -4.38 3.49 12.01
CA PHE A 56 -3.68 2.24 11.73
C PHE A 56 -4.52 1.05 12.18
N ALA A 57 -4.45 -0.05 11.43
CA ALA A 57 -5.00 -1.32 11.90
C ALA A 57 -4.21 -1.82 13.12
N PRO A 58 -4.80 -2.64 14.02
CA PRO A 58 -4.09 -3.19 15.16
C PRO A 58 -2.79 -3.88 14.76
N GLY A 59 -1.66 -3.44 15.34
CA GLY A 59 -0.33 -4.01 15.09
C GLY A 59 0.33 -3.57 13.77
N GLU A 60 -0.34 -2.81 12.91
CA GLU A 60 0.21 -2.36 11.62
C GLU A 60 1.39 -1.39 11.83
N LEU A 61 1.26 -0.43 12.74
CA LEU A 61 2.35 0.51 13.03
C LEU A 61 3.56 -0.20 13.63
N ASP A 62 3.34 -1.23 14.44
CA ASP A 62 4.41 -2.07 14.99
C ASP A 62 5.13 -2.87 13.90
N TYR A 63 4.37 -3.32 12.88
CA TYR A 63 4.93 -3.99 11.71
C TYR A 63 5.84 -3.06 10.91
N TYR A 64 5.41 -1.83 10.61
CA TYR A 64 6.26 -0.82 9.96
C TYR A 64 7.44 -0.41 10.84
N ARG A 65 7.25 -0.29 12.16
CA ARG A 65 8.35 0.00 13.10
C ARG A 65 9.43 -1.08 13.04
N LYS A 66 9.05 -2.36 13.05
CA LYS A 66 9.98 -3.48 12.95
C LYS A 66 10.68 -3.51 11.59
N ALA A 67 9.93 -3.29 10.52
CA ALA A 67 10.49 -3.22 9.16
C ALA A 67 11.49 -2.08 9.03
N HIS A 68 11.17 -0.90 9.56
CA HIS A 68 12.07 0.26 9.62
C HIS A 68 13.34 -0.03 10.40
N ALA A 69 13.25 -0.66 11.58
CA ALA A 69 14.41 -1.03 12.39
C ALA A 69 15.37 -2.00 11.66
N ASP A 70 14.82 -2.85 10.79
CA ASP A 70 15.58 -3.78 9.96
C ASP A 70 15.99 -3.18 8.60
N ASP A 71 15.61 -1.93 8.29
CA ASP A 71 15.65 -1.29 6.96
C ASP A 71 15.10 -2.19 5.84
N LYS A 72 14.03 -2.91 6.15
CA LYS A 72 13.32 -3.77 5.20
C LYS A 72 12.10 -3.04 4.65
N PRO A 73 11.83 -3.12 3.35
CA PRO A 73 10.57 -2.70 2.80
C PRO A 73 9.47 -3.59 3.34
N VAL A 74 8.29 -2.99 3.42
CA VAL A 74 7.08 -3.73 3.65
C VAL A 74 6.53 -4.22 2.31
N GLN A 75 5.97 -5.43 2.34
CA GLN A 75 5.33 -6.04 1.19
C GLN A 75 3.84 -5.78 1.30
N THR A 76 3.27 -5.03 0.35
CA THR A 76 1.82 -4.79 0.28
C THR A 76 1.25 -5.31 -1.03
N ASN A 77 0.00 -5.75 -0.97
CA ASN A 77 -0.81 -5.88 -2.16
C ASN A 77 -1.30 -4.48 -2.60
N PRO A 78 -1.87 -4.36 -3.81
CA PRO A 78 -2.28 -3.06 -4.34
C PRO A 78 -3.29 -2.33 -3.45
N GLU A 79 -4.25 -3.07 -2.88
CA GLU A 79 -5.25 -2.51 -1.98
C GLU A 79 -4.63 -1.95 -0.69
N ALA A 80 -3.71 -2.68 -0.07
CA ALA A 80 -3.01 -2.26 1.14
C ALA A 80 -2.12 -1.05 0.88
N TRP A 81 -1.42 -1.02 -0.26
CA TRP A 81 -0.63 0.14 -0.68
C TRP A 81 -1.50 1.39 -0.83
N LEU A 82 -2.62 1.27 -1.55
CA LEU A 82 -3.58 2.36 -1.78
C LEU A 82 -4.26 2.83 -0.50
N SER A 83 -4.60 1.89 0.40
CA SER A 83 -5.17 2.18 1.71
C SER A 83 -4.19 2.93 2.61
N LEU A 84 -2.93 2.49 2.66
CA LEU A 84 -1.87 3.21 3.38
C LEU A 84 -1.67 4.61 2.79
N TYR A 85 -1.59 4.71 1.46
CA TYR A 85 -1.46 5.98 0.76
C TYR A 85 -2.57 6.98 1.16
N ASP A 86 -3.83 6.56 1.08
CA ASP A 86 -4.97 7.42 1.40
C ASP A 86 -4.98 7.84 2.88
N ARG A 87 -4.58 6.96 3.80
CA ARG A 87 -4.52 7.26 5.24
C ARG A 87 -3.37 8.20 5.59
N LEU A 88 -2.17 7.95 5.05
CA LEU A 88 -1.02 8.86 5.20
C LEU A 88 -1.32 10.24 4.61
N ARG A 89 -1.94 10.28 3.42
CA ARG A 89 -2.39 11.53 2.79
C ARG A 89 -3.37 12.30 3.66
N LYS A 90 -4.33 11.63 4.31
CA LYS A 90 -5.29 12.27 5.24
C LYS A 90 -4.63 12.81 6.51
N GLY A 91 -3.62 12.11 7.03
CA GLY A 91 -2.86 12.53 8.21
C GLY A 91 -1.76 13.57 7.92
N ALA A 92 -1.45 13.82 6.64
CA ALA A 92 -0.41 14.73 6.21
C ALA A 92 -0.77 16.19 6.48
N HIS A 93 0.24 17.00 6.80
CA HIS A 93 0.04 18.45 6.97
C HIS A 93 -0.27 19.11 5.61
N PRO A 94 -1.12 20.16 5.54
CA PRO A 94 -1.45 20.84 4.27
C PRO A 94 -0.25 21.29 3.44
N ARG A 95 0.87 21.63 4.09
CA ARG A 95 2.12 22.04 3.42
C ARG A 95 2.79 20.94 2.59
N VAL A 96 2.52 19.67 2.89
CA VAL A 96 3.11 18.53 2.15
C VAL A 96 2.10 17.78 1.30
N MET A 97 0.84 18.23 1.28
CA MET A 97 -0.20 17.66 0.42
C MET A 97 0.17 17.67 -1.06
N SER A 98 0.98 18.64 -1.50
CA SER A 98 1.50 18.70 -2.88
C SER A 98 2.42 17.52 -3.24
N ARG A 99 2.96 16.81 -2.24
CA ARG A 99 3.78 15.60 -2.42
C ARG A 99 2.94 14.33 -2.55
N PHE A 100 1.62 14.43 -2.35
CA PHE A 100 0.67 13.33 -2.49
C PHE A 100 -0.16 13.55 -3.76
N PRO A 101 0.30 13.08 -4.94
CA PRO A 101 -0.43 13.22 -6.19
C PRO A 101 -1.80 12.51 -6.16
N ASP A 102 -2.75 12.93 -6.99
CA ASP A 102 -4.02 12.21 -7.08
C ASP A 102 -3.82 10.87 -7.81
N TRP A 103 -3.51 9.81 -7.06
CA TRP A 103 -3.30 8.47 -7.64
C TRP A 103 -4.49 8.02 -8.48
N ARG A 104 -5.72 8.46 -8.14
CA ARG A 104 -6.92 8.10 -8.90
C ARG A 104 -6.93 8.70 -10.29
N SER A 105 -6.42 9.93 -10.48
CA SER A 105 -6.30 10.48 -11.84
C SER A 105 -5.31 9.65 -12.67
N MET A 106 -4.24 9.18 -12.02
CA MET A 106 -3.21 8.37 -12.66
C MET A 106 -3.72 6.99 -13.09
N MET A 107 -4.64 6.38 -12.32
CA MET A 107 -5.32 5.13 -12.72
C MET A 107 -6.39 5.38 -13.80
N ARG A 108 -7.18 6.46 -13.68
CA ARG A 108 -8.28 6.79 -14.62
C ARG A 108 -7.79 7.17 -16.02
N ASP A 109 -6.65 7.84 -16.13
CA ASP A 109 -6.07 8.17 -17.43
C ASP A 109 -5.66 6.91 -18.20
N GLN A 110 -5.50 5.76 -17.53
CA GLN A 110 -5.23 4.47 -18.15
C GLN A 110 -6.50 3.75 -18.62
N GLU A 111 -7.57 3.75 -17.83
CA GLU A 111 -8.87 3.17 -18.23
C GLU A 111 -9.42 3.80 -19.53
N ARG A 112 -9.04 5.05 -19.82
CA ARG A 112 -9.45 5.77 -21.03
C ARG A 112 -8.61 5.43 -22.27
N SER A 113 -7.43 4.84 -22.09
CA SER A 113 -6.54 4.42 -23.18
C SER A 113 -6.97 3.04 -23.71
N ASN A 114 -8.20 2.95 -24.23
CA ASN A 114 -8.86 1.73 -24.69
C ASN A 114 -8.23 1.05 -25.94
N SER A 115 -7.00 1.35 -26.33
CA SER A 115 -6.42 0.84 -27.59
C SER A 115 -4.99 0.29 -27.53
N GLU A 116 -4.24 0.47 -26.45
CA GLU A 116 -2.83 0.06 -26.40
C GLU A 116 -2.53 -0.54 -25.02
N ALA A 117 -2.03 -1.78 -25.02
CA ALA A 117 -1.54 -2.61 -23.91
C ALA A 117 -1.73 -2.03 -22.49
N ASP A 118 -2.46 -2.75 -21.62
CA ASP A 118 -2.65 -2.40 -20.20
C ASP A 118 -1.31 -1.97 -19.58
N ILE A 119 -1.14 -0.66 -19.40
CA ILE A 119 0.04 -0.10 -18.75
C ILE A 119 -0.24 -0.17 -17.25
N ILE A 120 0.56 -0.95 -16.54
CA ILE A 120 0.36 -1.21 -15.12
C ILE A 120 1.26 -0.28 -14.31
N PRO A 121 0.71 0.60 -13.47
CA PRO A 121 1.53 1.52 -12.69
C PRO A 121 2.20 0.81 -11.52
N ILE A 122 3.45 1.17 -11.24
CA ILE A 122 4.18 0.75 -10.04
C ILE A 122 4.19 1.92 -9.06
N GLY A 123 3.42 1.81 -7.98
CA GLY A 123 3.42 2.78 -6.89
C GLY A 123 4.61 2.55 -5.96
N ILE A 124 5.28 3.64 -5.57
CA ILE A 124 6.46 3.62 -4.71
C ILE A 124 6.26 4.65 -3.60
N MET A 125 6.52 4.23 -2.37
CA MET A 125 6.39 5.05 -1.17
C MET A 125 7.69 5.00 -0.37
N ASP A 126 8.24 6.17 -0.06
CA ASP A 126 9.35 6.33 0.88
C ASP A 126 9.07 7.53 1.78
N ILE A 127 8.29 7.28 2.82
CA ILE A 127 7.75 8.30 3.70
C ILE A 127 8.28 8.09 5.12
N GLU A 128 8.80 9.12 5.76
CA GLU A 128 9.02 9.14 7.22
C GLU A 128 7.95 9.98 7.89
N GLY A 129 7.31 9.43 8.92
CA GLY A 129 6.41 10.17 9.78
C GLY A 129 6.86 10.10 11.23
N GLU A 130 6.31 11.01 12.05
CA GLU A 130 6.57 11.03 13.48
C GLU A 130 5.36 10.54 14.28
N HIS A 131 5.62 9.59 15.19
CA HIS A 131 4.69 9.12 16.17
C HIS A 131 5.06 9.69 17.55
N ALA A 132 4.24 10.63 18.03
CA ALA A 132 4.34 11.15 19.38
C ALA A 132 3.77 10.15 20.40
N PRO A 133 4.45 9.94 21.54
CA PRO A 133 3.93 9.11 22.62
C PRO A 133 2.66 9.74 23.23
N GLU A 134 1.69 8.90 23.61
CA GLU A 134 0.41 9.32 24.21
C GLU A 134 0.60 10.15 25.50
N ASN A 135 1.67 9.88 26.25
CA ASN A 135 2.04 10.61 27.46
C ASN A 135 3.31 11.43 27.26
N ARG A 136 3.18 12.68 26.79
CA ARG A 136 4.31 13.64 26.70
C ARG A 136 4.99 13.91 28.05
N ALA A 137 4.26 13.74 29.17
CA ALA A 137 4.80 13.87 30.53
C ALA A 137 5.91 12.85 30.86
N SER A 138 6.05 11.79 30.06
CA SER A 138 7.10 10.77 30.26
C SER A 138 8.49 11.20 29.75
N GLY A 139 8.63 12.39 29.14
CA GLY A 139 9.88 12.84 28.52
C GLY A 139 10.30 12.01 27.30
N LYS A 140 9.44 11.11 26.82
CA LYS A 140 9.68 10.31 25.62
C LYS A 140 9.66 11.20 24.37
N VAL A 141 10.73 11.11 23.59
CA VAL A 141 10.89 11.80 22.31
C VAL A 141 9.95 11.17 21.28
N ALA A 142 9.47 11.97 20.32
CA ALA A 142 8.71 11.46 19.18
C ALA A 142 9.55 10.42 18.42
N GLU A 143 8.92 9.30 18.06
CA GLU A 143 9.54 8.23 17.28
C GLU A 143 9.38 8.51 15.79
N LYS A 144 10.45 8.33 15.02
CA LYS A 144 10.41 8.37 13.56
C LYS A 144 10.19 6.97 12.99
N ILE A 145 9.17 6.83 12.15
CA ILE A 145 8.82 5.57 11.49
C ILE A 145 8.83 5.80 9.99
N ARG A 146 9.60 4.96 9.28
CA ARG A 146 9.69 4.97 7.82
C ARG A 146 8.75 3.93 7.22
N PHE A 147 7.98 4.35 6.23
CA PHE A 147 7.15 3.55 5.35
C PHE A 147 7.87 3.47 4.01
N LEU A 148 8.59 2.36 3.81
CA LEU A 148 9.25 2.04 2.56
C LEU A 148 8.48 0.89 1.90
N ASP A 149 7.80 1.19 0.81
CA ASP A 149 6.83 0.28 0.20
C ASP A 149 6.78 0.44 -1.32
N ALA A 150 6.50 -0.64 -2.04
CA ALA A 150 6.26 -0.62 -3.47
C ALA A 150 5.19 -1.65 -3.83
N SER A 151 4.33 -1.32 -4.79
CA SER A 151 3.32 -2.25 -5.29
C SER A 151 3.00 -1.98 -6.76
N VAL A 152 2.73 -3.06 -7.50
CA VAL A 152 2.14 -3.01 -8.84
C VAL A 152 0.65 -2.75 -8.69
N LEU A 153 0.14 -1.57 -9.04
CA LEU A 153 -1.20 -1.10 -8.63
C LEU A 153 -2.40 -1.74 -9.36
N GLN A 154 -2.19 -2.87 -10.05
CA GLN A 154 -3.24 -3.65 -10.73
C GLN A 154 -3.03 -5.13 -10.49
N GLU A 155 -3.95 -5.80 -9.81
CA GLU A 155 -3.79 -7.20 -9.40
C GLU A 155 -3.81 -8.20 -10.55
N THR A 156 -4.63 -7.95 -11.59
CA THR A 156 -4.92 -8.92 -12.65
C THR A 156 -4.42 -8.44 -14.00
N LEU A 157 -3.66 -9.30 -14.70
CA LEU A 157 -3.14 -9.06 -16.04
C LEU A 157 -3.70 -10.11 -17.00
N TYR A 158 -4.33 -9.67 -18.09
CA TYR A 158 -4.97 -10.57 -19.05
C TYR A 158 -4.09 -10.94 -20.25
N GLN A 159 -2.89 -10.37 -20.35
CA GLN A 159 -2.02 -10.49 -21.51
C GLN A 159 -0.69 -11.14 -21.15
N ALA A 160 -0.13 -11.93 -22.06
CA ALA A 160 1.21 -12.51 -21.91
C ALA A 160 2.30 -11.44 -21.99
N GLU A 161 2.05 -10.35 -22.71
CA GLU A 161 2.89 -9.15 -22.72
C GLU A 161 2.22 -8.07 -21.88
N ALA A 162 2.95 -7.56 -20.90
CA ALA A 162 2.49 -6.54 -19.98
C ALA A 162 3.47 -5.36 -19.99
N SER A 163 2.93 -4.14 -19.91
CA SER A 163 3.72 -2.93 -19.81
C SER A 163 3.62 -2.37 -18.41
N PHE A 164 4.75 -2.12 -17.74
CA PHE A 164 4.78 -1.57 -16.38
C PHE A 164 5.30 -0.14 -16.42
N LYS A 165 4.62 0.80 -15.77
CA LYS A 165 5.03 2.21 -15.73
C LYS A 165 5.68 2.54 -14.40
N ILE A 166 6.88 3.10 -14.48
CA ILE A 166 7.51 3.85 -13.39
C ILE A 166 7.37 5.32 -13.76
N GLY A 167 7.00 6.16 -12.80
CA GLY A 167 6.84 7.59 -13.03
C GLY A 167 7.09 8.41 -11.77
N GLU A 168 7.43 9.67 -11.95
CA GLU A 168 7.66 10.59 -10.82
C GLU A 168 6.36 10.80 -10.03
N ALA A 169 5.22 10.84 -10.72
CA ALA A 169 3.91 10.92 -10.09
C ALA A 169 3.56 9.64 -9.28
N LEU A 170 4.22 8.51 -9.55
CA LEU A 170 4.03 7.26 -8.82
C LEU A 170 4.98 7.11 -7.63
N LEU A 171 5.89 8.07 -7.44
CA LEU A 171 6.84 8.12 -6.34
C LEU A 171 6.39 9.15 -5.30
N VAL A 172 6.09 8.66 -4.11
CA VAL A 172 5.63 9.46 -2.98
C VAL A 172 6.72 9.46 -1.92
N SER A 173 7.40 10.59 -1.72
CA SER A 173 8.49 10.68 -0.75
C SER A 173 8.64 12.04 -0.07
N ASN A 174 9.10 12.01 1.19
CA ASN A 174 9.57 13.18 1.95
C ASN A 174 11.01 13.01 2.46
N LYS A 175 11.78 12.10 1.87
CA LYS A 175 13.15 11.74 2.25
C LYS A 175 14.13 11.90 1.10
N PRO A 176 15.46 11.88 1.35
CA PRO A 176 16.46 11.85 0.30
C PRO A 176 16.21 10.72 -0.70
N SER A 177 16.50 11.01 -1.96
CA SER A 177 16.03 10.25 -3.11
C SER A 177 16.48 8.79 -3.11
N LEU A 178 15.51 7.89 -3.30
CA LEU A 178 15.77 6.56 -3.85
C LEU A 178 16.56 6.71 -5.17
N ILE A 179 17.53 5.82 -5.41
CA ILE A 179 18.43 5.88 -6.57
C ILE A 179 18.03 4.93 -7.71
N GLY A 180 17.09 4.02 -7.44
CA GLY A 180 16.63 3.03 -8.40
C GLY A 180 15.69 2.01 -7.78
N LEU A 181 15.19 1.12 -8.62
CA LEU A 181 14.48 -0.08 -8.21
C LEU A 181 14.99 -1.29 -8.98
N GLU A 182 14.75 -2.49 -8.47
CA GLU A 182 14.98 -3.73 -9.20
C GLU A 182 13.71 -4.56 -9.23
N ILE A 183 13.37 -5.14 -10.37
CA ILE A 183 12.17 -5.98 -10.52
C ILE A 183 12.60 -7.40 -10.91
N ASP A 184 12.11 -8.39 -10.17
CA ASP A 184 12.06 -9.78 -10.61
C ASP A 184 10.60 -10.11 -10.97
N PHE A 185 10.33 -10.50 -12.21
CA PHE A 185 8.98 -10.81 -12.67
C PHE A 185 8.55 -12.26 -12.36
N GLY A 186 9.38 -13.03 -11.65
CA GLY A 186 9.09 -14.40 -11.27
C GLY A 186 9.26 -15.42 -12.39
N ASP A 187 9.92 -15.04 -13.49
CA ASP A 187 10.14 -15.86 -14.68
C ASP A 187 11.49 -16.60 -14.69
N GLY A 188 12.22 -16.56 -13.58
CA GLY A 188 13.55 -17.15 -13.43
C GLY A 188 14.69 -16.31 -14.04
N LYS A 189 14.41 -15.12 -14.57
CA LYS A 189 15.46 -14.23 -15.14
C LYS A 189 16.14 -13.33 -14.11
N SER A 190 15.85 -13.50 -12.82
CA SER A 190 16.39 -12.71 -11.71
C SER A 190 16.06 -11.21 -11.82
N TYR A 191 16.50 -10.45 -10.82
CA TYR A 191 16.27 -9.01 -10.73
C TYR A 191 16.89 -8.22 -11.90
N LYS A 192 16.11 -7.30 -12.45
CA LYS A 192 16.56 -6.28 -13.42
C LYS A 192 16.49 -4.89 -12.79
N SER A 193 17.54 -4.10 -12.94
CA SER A 193 17.63 -2.76 -12.37
C SER A 193 17.01 -1.70 -13.29
N TYR A 194 16.24 -0.78 -12.72
CA TYR A 194 15.57 0.33 -13.39
C TYR A 194 15.82 1.64 -12.64
N ALA A 195 15.97 2.74 -13.40
CA ALA A 195 16.07 4.08 -12.83
C ALA A 195 14.70 4.58 -12.32
N LEU A 196 14.68 5.48 -11.34
CA LEU A 196 13.43 6.13 -10.90
C LEU A 196 13.17 7.39 -11.73
N LYS A 197 12.72 7.16 -12.97
CA LYS A 197 12.30 8.18 -13.93
C LYS A 197 11.12 7.66 -14.74
N GLU A 198 10.42 8.55 -15.43
CA GLU A 198 9.37 8.17 -16.38
C GLU A 198 9.90 7.15 -17.40
N GLN A 199 9.36 5.94 -17.35
CA GLN A 199 9.64 4.88 -18.32
C GLN A 199 8.56 3.80 -18.28
N VAL A 200 8.43 3.12 -19.41
CA VAL A 200 7.58 1.93 -19.56
C VAL A 200 8.49 0.71 -19.75
N ILE A 201 8.22 -0.33 -18.97
CA ILE A 201 8.95 -1.60 -18.96
C ILE A 201 8.03 -2.65 -19.57
N THR A 202 8.34 -3.10 -20.77
CA THR A 202 7.62 -4.23 -21.39
C THR A 202 8.21 -5.55 -20.90
N HIS A 203 7.36 -6.44 -20.42
CA HIS A 203 7.72 -7.78 -20.00
C HIS A 203 6.81 -8.82 -20.67
N SER A 204 7.40 -9.88 -21.21
CA SER A 204 6.68 -11.01 -21.78
C SER A 204 6.83 -12.24 -20.88
N PHE A 205 5.72 -12.65 -20.26
CA PHE A 205 5.64 -13.82 -19.40
C PHE A 205 5.66 -15.10 -20.23
N ALA A 206 6.55 -16.03 -19.89
CA ALA A 206 6.74 -17.27 -20.65
C ALA A 206 5.61 -18.29 -20.44
N ALA A 207 4.88 -18.20 -19.34
CA ALA A 207 3.81 -19.13 -18.97
C ALA A 207 2.55 -18.37 -18.54
N THR A 208 1.38 -18.98 -18.75
CA THR A 208 0.12 -18.52 -18.17
C THR A 208 -0.04 -19.06 -16.75
N GLY A 209 -0.60 -18.26 -15.84
CA GLY A 209 -0.79 -18.64 -14.44
C GLY A 209 -0.17 -17.61 -13.50
N PRO A 210 -0.25 -17.83 -12.18
CA PRO A 210 0.19 -16.85 -11.19
C PRO A 210 1.70 -16.59 -11.26
N HIS A 211 2.07 -15.31 -11.33
CA HIS A 211 3.45 -14.81 -11.30
C HIS A 211 3.66 -13.82 -10.17
N SER A 212 4.64 -14.10 -9.29
CA SER A 212 5.08 -13.17 -8.24
C SER A 212 6.05 -12.16 -8.82
N ILE A 213 5.74 -10.86 -8.68
CA ILE A 213 6.61 -9.77 -9.13
C ILE A 213 7.31 -9.15 -7.92
N GLN A 214 8.60 -9.37 -7.72
CA GLN A 214 9.32 -8.80 -6.58
C GLN A 214 9.95 -7.45 -6.95
N ILE A 215 9.84 -6.43 -6.09
CA ILE A 215 10.38 -5.08 -6.31
C ILE A 215 11.33 -4.68 -5.17
N ARG A 216 12.61 -4.48 -5.47
CA ARG A 216 13.58 -3.92 -4.52
C ARG A 216 13.72 -2.43 -4.72
N LEU A 217 13.85 -1.68 -3.63
CA LEU A 217 14.11 -0.25 -3.68
C LEU A 217 15.57 -0.01 -3.28
N ARG A 218 16.29 0.79 -4.08
CA ARG A 218 17.70 1.10 -3.85
C ARG A 218 17.84 2.48 -3.23
N THR A 219 18.54 2.56 -2.11
CA THR A 219 18.85 3.82 -1.41
C THR A 219 20.33 4.20 -1.62
N PRO A 220 20.70 5.49 -1.47
CA PRO A 220 22.09 5.95 -1.55
C PRO A 220 23.05 5.31 -0.55
N LEU A 221 22.53 4.81 0.58
CA LEU A 221 23.34 4.26 1.68
C LEU A 221 23.80 2.81 1.45
N LEU A 222 23.69 2.27 0.23
CA LEU A 222 24.02 0.87 -0.11
C LEU A 222 23.26 -0.16 0.74
N GLN A 223 22.11 0.21 1.30
CA GLN A 223 21.21 -0.70 2.00
C GLN A 223 20.14 -1.19 1.02
N TRP A 224 20.07 -2.51 0.89
CA TRP A 224 19.11 -3.18 0.02
C TRP A 224 17.80 -3.35 0.76
N GLY A 225 16.81 -2.53 0.39
CA GLY A 225 15.46 -2.85 0.75
C GLY A 225 14.89 -3.87 -0.24
N THR A 226 14.60 -5.11 0.19
CA THR A 226 13.90 -6.10 -0.65
C THR A 226 12.40 -6.10 -0.35
N ALA A 227 11.54 -5.65 -1.27
CA ALA A 227 10.10 -5.88 -1.20
C ALA A 227 9.76 -7.03 -2.16
N ASP A 228 9.37 -8.19 -1.66
CA ASP A 228 8.79 -9.22 -2.52
C ASP A 228 7.30 -8.90 -2.67
N ILE A 229 6.83 -8.51 -3.84
CA ILE A 229 5.39 -8.44 -4.07
C ILE A 229 4.97 -9.81 -4.62
N LEU A 230 4.20 -10.54 -3.82
CA LEU A 230 3.54 -11.75 -4.25
C LEU A 230 2.27 -11.34 -4.99
N GLN A 231 2.42 -11.16 -6.30
CA GLN A 231 1.30 -10.93 -7.17
C GLN A 231 0.80 -12.24 -7.78
N HIS A 232 -0.49 -12.30 -8.09
CA HIS A 232 -1.08 -13.41 -8.83
C HIS A 232 -1.58 -12.86 -10.16
N ALA A 233 -0.71 -12.78 -11.16
CA ALA A 233 -1.18 -12.50 -12.52
C ALA A 233 -2.03 -13.68 -13.02
N ILE A 234 -3.36 -13.51 -13.15
CA ILE A 234 -4.22 -14.53 -13.77
C ILE A 234 -4.31 -14.25 -15.27
N ILE A 235 -3.44 -14.88 -16.04
CA ILE A 235 -3.45 -14.77 -17.51
C ILE A 235 -4.56 -15.67 -18.08
N SER A 236 -5.65 -15.08 -18.57
CA SER A 236 -6.68 -15.80 -19.36
C SER A 236 -6.45 -15.57 -20.85
N ARG A 237 -6.38 -16.66 -21.64
CA ARG A 237 -6.31 -16.60 -23.10
C ARG A 237 -7.63 -16.20 -23.74
#